data_AF-A0AA41FZ23-F1
#
_entry.id   AF-A0AA41FZ23-F1
#
_cell.length_a   1.000
_cell.length_b   1.000
_cell.length_c   1.000
_cell.angle_alpha   90.00
_cell.angle_beta   90.00
_cell.angle_gamma   90.00
#
_symmetry.space_group_name_H-M   'P 1'
#
loop_
_entity.id
_entity.type
_entity.pdbx_description
1 polymer ?
#
loop_
_entity_poly.entity_id
_entity_poly.type
_entity_poly.pdbx_seq_one_letter_code
_entity_poly.pdbx_strand_id
1 'polypeptide(L)' 'MVGAYHLVCHECPFEGLFDDRATAERERAAHESTTDHQTTLLDISEPEPAGTPGPS' A
#
# COMPACT_ATOMS: atom_id res chain seq x y z
N MET A 1 13.62 7.34 -5.20
CA MET A 1 13.27 6.31 -4.20
C MET A 1 11.76 6.37 -4.10
N VAL A 2 11.10 5.56 -4.93
CA VAL A 2 9.64 5.36 -4.85
C VAL A 2 9.50 4.19 -3.89
N GLY A 3 8.75 4.36 -2.80
CA GLY A 3 8.58 3.31 -1.79
C GLY A 3 8.08 2.02 -2.43
N ALA A 4 8.49 0.88 -1.87
CA ALA A 4 8.14 -0.46 -2.33
C ALA A 4 6.72 -0.87 -1.93
N TYR A 5 6.18 -0.29 -0.87
CA TYR A 5 4.89 -0.65 -0.30
C TYR A 5 4.04 0.60 -0.06
N HIS A 6 2.81 0.57 -0.55
CA HIS A 6 1.85 1.66 -0.41
C HIS A 6 0.70 1.25 0.50
N LEU A 7 0.54 1.97 1.61
CA LEU A 7 -0.53 1.78 2.58
C LEU A 7 -1.53 2.93 2.47
N VAL A 8 -2.80 2.61 2.25
CA VAL A 8 -3.89 3.58 2.17
C VAL A 8 -4.96 3.20 3.19
N CYS A 9 -5.47 4.18 3.94
CA CYS A 9 -6.70 4.04 4.69
C CYS A 9 -7.88 4.54 3.85
N HIS A 10 -8.99 3.81 3.85
CA HIS A 10 -10.18 4.19 3.06
C HIS A 10 -11.15 5.09 3.82
N GLU A 11 -10.94 5.28 5.11
CA GLU A 11 -11.86 5.99 6.01
C GLU A 11 -11.28 7.32 6.52
N CYS A 12 -9.98 7.53 6.37
CA CYS A 12 -9.30 8.76 6.76
C CYS A 12 -8.21 9.13 5.74
N PRO A 13 -7.70 10.37 5.74
CA PRO A 13 -6.72 10.83 4.75
C PRO A 13 -5.30 10.29 5.01
N PHE A 14 -5.18 9.12 5.63
CA PHE A 14 -3.90 8.50 5.91
C PHE A 14 -3.40 7.74 4.68
N GLU A 15 -2.19 8.10 4.25
CA GLU A 15 -1.47 7.49 3.14
C GLU A 15 0.02 7.39 3.52
N GLY A 16 0.64 6.24 3.28
CA GLY A 16 2.03 5.98 3.64
C GLY A 16 2.77 5.17 2.59
N LEU A 17 3.99 5.60 2.25
CA LEU A 17 4.91 4.89 1.37
C LEU A 17 6.10 4.36 2.18
N PHE A 18 6.39 3.08 2.03
CA PHE A 18 7.42 2.39 2.81
C PHE A 18 8.35 1.59 1.89
N ASP A 19 9.65 1.58 2.19
CA ASP A 19 10.63 0.78 1.46
C ASP A 19 10.70 -0.68 1.96
N ASP A 20 10.16 -0.95 3.15
CA ASP A 20 10.24 -2.24 3.83
C ASP A 20 8.84 -2.78 4.20
N ARG A 21 8.62 -4.07 3.89
CA ARG A 21 7.34 -4.75 4.13
C ARG A 21 6.98 -4.82 5.60
N ALA A 22 7.94 -5.17 6.46
CA ALA A 22 7.69 -5.38 7.89
C ALA A 22 7.31 -4.07 8.57
N THR A 23 7.88 -2.96 8.11
CA THR A 23 7.52 -1.61 8.54
C THR A 23 6.10 -1.26 8.09
N ALA A 24 5.77 -1.49 6.81
CA ALA A 24 4.44 -1.21 6.28
C ALA A 24 3.33 -2.04 6.96
N GLU A 25 3.58 -3.33 7.21
CA GLU A 25 2.66 -4.21 7.94
C GLU A 25 2.48 -3.77 9.40
N ARG A 26 3.53 -3.27 10.05
CA ARG A 26 3.45 -2.75 11.42
C ARG A 26 2.61 -1.48 11.49
N GLU A 27 2.85 -0.53 10.60
CA GLU A 27 2.07 0.71 10.52
C GLU A 27 0.61 0.42 10.19
N ARG A 28 0.36 -0.52 9.28
CA ARG A 28 -0.98 -1.02 8.97
C ARG A 28 -1.68 -1.56 10.22
N ALA A 29 -1.07 -2.52 10.91
CA ALA A 29 -1.67 -3.16 12.07
C ALA A 29 -1.89 -2.18 13.22
N ALA A 30 -0.98 -1.22 13.41
CA ALA A 30 -1.12 -0.15 14.39
C ALA A 30 -2.30 0.78 14.06
N HIS A 31 -2.47 1.13 12.77
CA HIS A 31 -3.60 1.93 12.30
C HIS A 31 -4.92 1.18 12.51
N GLU A 32 -5.05 -0.03 11.96
CA GLU A 32 -6.25 -0.87 12.10
C GLU A 32 -6.62 -1.09 13.58
N SER A 33 -5.64 -1.33 14.47
CA SER A 33 -5.92 -1.53 15.91
C SER A 33 -6.31 -0.25 16.66
N THR A 34 -5.86 0.92 16.21
CA THR A 34 -6.11 2.20 16.90
C THR A 34 -7.40 2.86 16.43
N THR A 35 -7.71 2.74 15.15
CA THR A 35 -8.85 3.44 14.54
C THR A 35 -9.98 2.51 14.13
N ASP A 36 -9.77 1.19 14.15
CA ASP A 36 -10.70 0.19 13.61
C ASP A 36 -10.99 0.39 12.11
N HIS A 37 -10.14 1.14 11.40
CA HIS A 37 -10.36 1.45 9.99
C HIS A 37 -9.89 0.33 9.06
N GLN A 38 -10.52 0.23 7.89
CA GLN A 38 -10.03 -0.52 6.76
C GLN A 38 -8.85 0.14 6.09
N THR A 39 -7.81 -0.66 5.89
CA THR A 39 -6.60 -0.27 5.18
C THR A 39 -6.25 -1.27 4.08
N THR A 40 -5.50 -0.82 3.08
CA THR A 40 -4.99 -1.67 2.01
C THR A 40 -3.49 -1.46 1.89
N LEU A 41 -2.73 -2.55 1.91
CA LEU A 41 -1.28 -2.56 1.70
C LEU A 41 -0.98 -3.20 0.34
N LEU A 42 -0.42 -2.41 -0.57
CA LEU A 42 -0.03 -2.82 -1.91
C LEU A 42 1.49 -2.89 -2.01
N ASP A 43 2.02 -3.99 -2.53
CA ASP A 43 3.41 -4.03 -3.00
C ASP A 43 3.46 -3.38 -4.39
N ILE A 44 4.24 -2.31 -4.50
CA ILE A 44 4.49 -1.53 -5.72
C ILE A 44 5.97 -1.61 -6.15
N SER A 45 6.73 -2.53 -5.53
CA SER A 45 8.13 -2.84 -5.86
C SER A 45 8.32 -3.23 -7.32
N GLU A 46 7.32 -3.92 -7.89
CA GLU A 46 7.22 -4.17 -9.30
C GLU A 46 5.98 -3.44 -9.83
N PRO A 47 6.13 -2.49 -10.78
CA PRO A 47 4.97 -2.12 -11.57
C PRO A 47 4.53 -3.41 -12.26
N GLU A 48 3.29 -3.85 -12.02
CA GLU A 48 2.67 -4.89 -12.86
C GLU A 48 3.02 -4.54 -14.31
N PRO A 49 3.51 -5.50 -15.13
CA PRO A 49 3.84 -5.19 -16.51
C PRO A 49 2.59 -4.59 -17.13
N ALA A 50 2.68 -3.29 -17.46
CA ALA A 50 1.60 -2.51 -18.02
C ALA A 50 0.87 -3.38 -19.03
N GLY A 51 -0.40 -3.68 -18.72
CA GLY A 51 -1.20 -4.64 -19.46
C GLY A 51 -0.94 -4.45 -20.94
N THR A 52 -0.51 -5.55 -21.58
CA THR A 52 -0.36 -5.66 -23.02
C THR A 52 -1.52 -4.91 -23.69
N PRO A 53 -1.30 -3.88 -24.52
CA PRO A 53 -2.39 -3.32 -25.30
C PRO A 53 -2.99 -4.49 -26.08
N GLY A 54 -4.25 -4.82 -25.79
CA GLY A 54 -4.94 -5.93 -26.45
C GLY A 54 -4.82 -5.78 -27.98
N PRO A 55 -4.64 -6.87 -28.75
CA PRO A 55 -4.52 -6.76 -30.19
C PRO A 55 -5.81 -6.12 -30.74
N SER A 56 -5.62 -5.03 -31.48
CA SER A 56 -6.63 -4.29 -32.22
C SER A 56 -7.34 -5.16 -33.27
#